data_AF-A0A226DB39-F1
#
_entry.id   AF-A0A226DB39-F1
#
_cell.length_a   1.000
_cell.length_b   1.000
_cell.length_c   1.000
_cell.angle_alpha   90.00
_cell.angle_beta   90.00
_cell.angle_gamma   90.00
#
_symmetry.space_group_name_H-M   'P 1'
#
loop_
_entity.id
_entity.type
_entity.pdbx_description
1 polymer ?
#
loop_
_entity_poly.entity_id
_entity_poly.type
_entity_poly.pdbx_seq_one_letter_code
_entity_poly.pdbx_strand_id
1 'polypeptide(L)'
;MGLTNHGTQKFESRRGKYIDRAVPNIAFIVDKILKEDPSAKLHLTTFGDYPTVENLNANATYCYRFELTTSNKEAFLAAVNNVDSTYGGRDIYESSLTALLYTATEPKIKWSSKNTKRVIKIIAIASDAFWKSSSEIPSSAGPEYMYPLGPIGGYGDCSHRPPRINDVFATLANENFYLLPIVYGGKTFKQWNNTLTLLPVLRDKYYMEDEPPGDLNNLRKTLNFWANEGHDERFQVKIYRMSNEYENFRSHITPQMGYRWKGLGKRIENIYTLWGLGPLPGVPEAEQYF
;
A
#
# COMPACT_ATOMS: atom_id res chain seq x y z
N MET A 1 -33.42 18.44 -24.72
CA MET A 1 -32.25 18.45 -23.82
C MET A 1 -31.09 17.83 -24.57
N GLY A 2 -30.18 18.65 -25.10
CA GLY A 2 -29.01 18.17 -25.83
C GLY A 2 -27.90 17.84 -24.85
N LEU A 3 -27.52 16.57 -24.76
CA LEU A 3 -26.30 16.15 -24.07
C LEU A 3 -25.13 16.64 -24.91
N THR A 4 -24.45 17.69 -24.43
CA THR A 4 -23.17 18.12 -24.98
C THR A 4 -22.19 16.98 -24.79
N ASN A 5 -21.81 16.37 -25.91
CA ASN A 5 -20.80 15.34 -26.01
C ASN A 5 -19.45 15.99 -25.68
N HIS A 6 -19.12 16.10 -24.39
CA HIS A 6 -17.77 16.41 -23.96
C HIS A 6 -16.93 15.18 -24.30
N GLY A 7 -16.43 15.14 -25.53
CA GLY A 7 -15.40 14.22 -25.93
C GLY A 7 -14.26 14.36 -24.92
N THR A 8 -14.16 13.39 -24.02
CA THR A 8 -12.96 13.14 -23.23
C THR A 8 -11.88 12.82 -24.25
N GLN A 9 -11.19 13.89 -24.71
CA GLN A 9 -9.93 13.76 -25.39
C GLN A 9 -9.07 12.91 -24.48
N LYS A 10 -8.87 11.66 -24.90
CA LYS A 10 -7.83 10.78 -24.39
C LYS A 10 -6.57 11.65 -24.45
N PHE A 11 -6.12 12.14 -23.29
CA PHE A 11 -4.82 12.78 -23.19
C PHE A 11 -3.82 11.64 -23.40
N GLU A 12 -3.66 11.20 -24.66
CA GLU A 12 -2.42 10.61 -25.09
C GLU A 12 -1.39 11.71 -24.87
N SER A 13 -0.77 11.64 -23.69
CA SER A 13 0.40 12.40 -23.36
C SER A 13 1.32 12.35 -24.57
N ARG A 14 1.90 13.49 -24.94
CA ARG A 14 2.97 13.56 -25.96
C ARG A 14 4.14 12.60 -25.66
N ARG A 15 4.14 11.92 -24.51
CA ARG A 15 5.14 10.97 -24.00
C ARG A 15 4.78 9.48 -24.21
N GLY A 16 3.76 9.14 -25.02
CA GLY A 16 3.44 7.74 -25.34
C GLY A 16 2.47 7.07 -24.35
N LYS A 17 2.31 5.74 -24.47
CA LYS A 17 1.39 4.97 -23.61
C LYS A 17 1.95 4.86 -22.19
N TYR A 18 1.09 4.82 -21.17
CA TYR A 18 1.54 4.67 -19.78
C TYR A 18 2.34 3.38 -19.55
N ILE A 19 1.96 2.29 -20.22
CA ILE A 19 2.68 1.01 -20.10
C ILE A 19 4.14 1.15 -20.55
N ASP A 20 4.41 1.87 -21.63
CA ASP A 20 5.77 2.11 -22.14
C ASP A 20 6.64 2.86 -21.12
N ARG A 21 5.99 3.66 -20.27
CA ARG A 21 6.63 4.42 -19.19
C ARG A 21 6.74 3.62 -17.89
N ALA A 22 5.89 2.64 -17.67
CA ALA A 22 5.88 1.78 -16.49
C ALA A 22 6.88 0.64 -16.60
N VAL A 23 7.01 0.04 -17.77
CA VAL A 23 7.86 -1.13 -18.02
C VAL A 23 9.31 -0.90 -17.56
N PRO A 24 9.98 0.24 -17.82
CA PRO A 24 11.34 0.47 -17.31
C PRO A 24 11.46 0.44 -15.78
N ASN A 25 10.50 1.05 -15.08
CA ASN A 25 10.49 1.05 -13.61
C ASN A 25 10.19 -0.35 -13.06
N ILE A 26 9.23 -1.07 -13.66
CA ILE A 26 8.90 -2.45 -13.31
C ILE A 26 10.11 -3.35 -13.53
N ALA A 27 10.80 -3.24 -14.68
CA ALA A 27 12.00 -4.00 -14.97
C ALA A 27 13.11 -3.75 -13.94
N PHE A 28 13.33 -2.48 -13.56
CA PHE A 28 14.27 -2.13 -12.51
C PHE A 28 13.93 -2.77 -11.15
N ILE A 29 12.66 -2.71 -10.74
CA ILE A 29 12.18 -3.30 -9.48
C ILE A 29 12.42 -4.81 -9.49
N VAL A 30 12.01 -5.49 -10.57
CA VAL A 30 12.18 -6.94 -10.74
C VAL A 30 13.64 -7.33 -10.70
N ASP A 31 14.50 -6.61 -11.44
CA ASP A 31 15.95 -6.84 -11.44
C ASP A 31 16.56 -6.69 -10.06
N LYS A 32 16.13 -5.65 -9.34
CA LYS A 32 16.63 -5.40 -8.00
C LYS A 32 16.20 -6.50 -7.03
N ILE A 33 14.92 -6.90 -7.05
CA ILE A 33 14.39 -7.96 -6.18
C ILE A 33 15.09 -9.29 -6.46
N LEU A 34 15.16 -9.72 -7.72
CA LEU A 34 15.77 -11.01 -8.09
C LEU A 34 17.28 -11.04 -7.86
N LYS A 35 17.95 -9.88 -7.88
CA LYS A 35 19.37 -9.79 -7.50
C LYS A 35 19.58 -9.99 -6.00
N GLU A 36 18.70 -9.44 -5.15
CA GLU A 36 18.79 -9.61 -3.70
C GLU A 36 18.31 -11.01 -3.26
N ASP A 37 17.25 -11.53 -3.89
CA ASP A 37 16.72 -12.87 -3.65
C ASP A 37 16.34 -13.55 -4.97
N PRO A 38 17.23 -14.40 -5.51
CA PRO A 38 16.96 -15.18 -6.73
C PRO A 38 15.78 -16.16 -6.59
N SER A 39 15.32 -16.46 -5.38
CA SER A 39 14.18 -17.33 -5.11
C SER A 39 12.86 -16.57 -4.97
N ALA A 40 12.88 -15.23 -5.11
CA ALA A 40 11.70 -14.41 -5.01
C ALA A 40 10.61 -14.84 -6.02
N LYS A 41 9.35 -14.69 -5.60
CA LYS A 41 8.18 -14.97 -6.43
C LYS A 41 7.61 -13.66 -6.94
N LEU A 42 7.36 -13.61 -8.23
CA LEU A 42 6.74 -12.50 -8.92
C LEU A 42 5.29 -12.88 -9.26
N HIS A 43 4.37 -11.99 -8.93
CA HIS A 43 2.94 -12.16 -9.18
C HIS A 43 2.44 -10.99 -10.01
N LEU A 44 1.70 -11.27 -11.09
CA LEU A 44 1.09 -10.24 -11.92
C LEU A 44 -0.43 -10.32 -11.78
N THR A 45 -1.02 -9.19 -11.45
CA THR A 45 -2.46 -8.96 -11.45
C THR A 45 -2.74 -7.70 -12.27
N THR A 46 -3.84 -7.69 -12.99
CA THR A 46 -4.33 -6.53 -13.74
C THR A 46 -5.66 -6.09 -13.16
N PHE A 47 -5.99 -4.83 -13.35
CA PHE A 47 -7.28 -4.27 -12.97
C PHE A 47 -7.73 -3.28 -14.03
N GLY A 48 -9.04 -3.08 -14.10
CA GLY A 48 -9.69 -2.02 -14.85
C GLY A 48 -10.72 -1.36 -13.94
N ASP A 49 -11.84 -0.94 -14.51
CA ASP A 49 -12.97 -0.45 -13.73
C ASP A 49 -14.09 -1.48 -13.62
N TYR A 50 -15.06 -1.22 -12.74
CA TYR A 50 -16.31 -1.96 -12.69
C TYR A 50 -17.00 -1.91 -14.05
N PRO A 51 -17.49 -3.05 -14.59
CA PRO A 51 -18.12 -3.10 -15.90
C PRO A 51 -19.51 -2.45 -15.86
N THR A 52 -19.58 -1.14 -16.09
CA THR A 52 -20.83 -0.37 -16.07
C THR A 52 -20.92 0.54 -17.31
N VAL A 53 -22.14 1.03 -17.59
CA VAL A 53 -22.35 1.96 -18.70
C VAL A 53 -21.71 3.31 -18.39
N GLU A 54 -21.81 3.75 -17.14
CA GLU A 54 -21.29 4.99 -16.59
C GLU A 54 -19.76 5.07 -16.68
N ASN A 55 -19.08 3.93 -16.47
CA ASN A 55 -17.63 3.81 -16.59
C ASN A 55 -17.17 3.67 -18.05
N LEU A 56 -18.10 3.64 -19.02
CA LEU A 56 -17.84 3.46 -20.45
C LEU A 56 -17.11 2.15 -20.80
N ASN A 57 -17.34 1.10 -19.99
CA ASN A 57 -16.71 -0.21 -20.13
C ASN A 57 -17.70 -1.37 -19.84
N ALA A 58 -18.99 -1.20 -20.14
CA ALA A 58 -20.03 -2.21 -19.86
C ALA A 58 -19.75 -3.61 -20.45
N ASN A 59 -18.92 -3.70 -21.49
CA ASN A 59 -18.50 -4.97 -22.10
C ASN A 59 -17.24 -5.57 -21.46
N ALA A 60 -16.67 -4.92 -20.44
CA ALA A 60 -15.54 -5.45 -19.69
C ALA A 60 -15.97 -6.72 -18.95
N THR A 61 -15.13 -7.74 -19.03
CA THR A 61 -15.34 -9.04 -18.41
C THR A 61 -14.80 -9.12 -16.98
N TYR A 62 -14.01 -8.13 -16.54
CA TYR A 62 -13.43 -8.07 -15.20
C TYR A 62 -13.08 -6.63 -14.81
N CYS A 63 -12.99 -6.40 -13.50
CA CYS A 63 -12.44 -5.22 -12.84
C CYS A 63 -11.09 -5.55 -12.17
N TYR A 64 -10.83 -6.84 -11.92
CA TYR A 64 -9.57 -7.38 -11.41
C TYR A 64 -9.34 -8.77 -12.02
N ARG A 65 -8.09 -9.10 -12.35
CA ARG A 65 -7.69 -10.42 -12.86
C ARG A 65 -6.28 -10.79 -12.40
N PHE A 66 -6.12 -12.00 -11.91
CA PHE A 66 -4.80 -12.61 -11.71
C PHE A 66 -4.28 -13.16 -13.04
N GLU A 67 -3.08 -12.76 -13.42
CA GLU A 67 -2.44 -13.18 -14.69
C GLU A 67 -1.51 -14.37 -14.48
N LEU A 68 -0.54 -14.27 -13.55
CA LEU A 68 0.46 -15.31 -13.36
C LEU A 68 1.22 -15.23 -12.03
N THR A 69 1.94 -16.32 -11.76
CA THR A 69 3.01 -16.40 -10.76
C THR A 69 4.24 -17.04 -11.42
N THR A 70 5.41 -16.45 -11.22
CA THR A 70 6.67 -16.96 -11.77
C THR A 70 7.87 -16.49 -10.94
N SER A 71 9.01 -17.16 -11.07
CA SER A 71 10.31 -16.65 -10.63
C SER A 71 11.22 -16.31 -11.81
N ASN A 72 10.74 -16.48 -13.05
CA ASN A 72 11.48 -16.15 -14.26
C ASN A 72 11.20 -14.69 -14.68
N LYS A 73 12.26 -13.87 -14.73
CA LYS A 73 12.21 -12.45 -15.10
C LYS A 73 11.60 -12.25 -16.49
N GLU A 74 12.06 -12.99 -17.48
CA GLU A 74 11.69 -12.80 -18.88
C GLU A 74 10.20 -13.07 -19.08
N ALA A 75 9.67 -14.14 -18.50
CA ALA A 75 8.26 -14.49 -18.51
C ALA A 75 7.41 -13.43 -17.80
N PHE A 76 7.88 -12.90 -16.67
CA PHE A 76 7.18 -11.84 -15.95
C PHE A 76 7.10 -10.55 -16.79
N LEU A 77 8.23 -10.08 -17.32
CA LEU A 77 8.27 -8.86 -18.13
C LEU A 77 7.54 -9.03 -19.47
N ALA A 78 7.59 -10.20 -20.10
CA ALA A 78 6.79 -10.49 -21.29
C ALA A 78 5.29 -10.37 -21.00
N ALA A 79 4.83 -10.91 -19.87
CA ALA A 79 3.44 -10.79 -19.47
C ALA A 79 3.03 -9.35 -19.16
N VAL A 80 3.88 -8.56 -18.49
CA VAL A 80 3.65 -7.13 -18.26
C VAL A 80 3.48 -6.37 -19.58
N ASN A 81 4.34 -6.65 -20.57
CA ASN A 81 4.24 -6.01 -21.90
C ASN A 81 2.96 -6.39 -22.67
N ASN A 82 2.35 -7.53 -22.35
CA ASN A 82 1.11 -7.99 -22.97
C ASN A 82 -0.14 -7.49 -22.24
N VAL A 83 -0.01 -6.72 -21.16
CA VAL A 83 -1.16 -6.10 -20.47
C VAL A 83 -1.77 -5.04 -21.38
N ASP A 84 -3.07 -5.17 -21.63
CA ASP A 84 -3.85 -4.12 -22.29
C ASP A 84 -4.08 -2.95 -21.33
N SER A 85 -3.14 -2.00 -21.33
CA SER A 85 -3.26 -0.76 -20.53
C SER A 85 -4.39 0.17 -20.96
N THR A 86 -5.16 -0.17 -22.01
CA THR A 86 -6.36 0.58 -22.41
C THR A 86 -7.64 -0.04 -21.88
N TYR A 87 -7.52 -1.18 -21.19
CA TYR A 87 -8.63 -1.85 -20.53
C TYR A 87 -8.96 -1.15 -19.21
N GLY A 88 -10.19 -0.65 -19.07
CA GLY A 88 -10.60 0.06 -17.87
C GLY A 88 -11.77 0.99 -18.13
N GLY A 89 -12.10 1.76 -17.11
CA GLY A 89 -13.08 2.82 -17.21
C GLY A 89 -12.53 4.00 -18.02
N ARG A 90 -13.37 5.02 -18.20
CA ARG A 90 -12.96 6.30 -18.79
C ARG A 90 -13.28 7.48 -17.89
N ASP A 91 -13.70 7.20 -16.66
CA ASP A 91 -13.87 8.23 -15.65
C ASP A 91 -12.50 8.59 -15.03
N ILE A 92 -12.48 9.40 -13.97
CA ILE A 92 -11.24 9.84 -13.32
C ILE A 92 -10.84 8.96 -12.13
N TYR A 93 -11.61 7.91 -11.83
CA TYR A 93 -11.44 7.02 -10.69
C TYR A 93 -11.43 5.56 -11.15
N GLU A 94 -10.37 4.81 -10.92
CA GLU A 94 -10.30 3.40 -11.32
C GLU A 94 -10.40 2.47 -10.10
N SER A 95 -10.53 1.16 -10.33
CA SER A 95 -10.67 0.17 -9.24
C SER A 95 -9.33 -0.22 -8.58
N SER A 96 -8.38 0.72 -8.48
CA SER A 96 -7.04 0.44 -7.92
C SER A 96 -7.07 0.06 -6.43
N LEU A 97 -8.05 0.56 -5.64
CA LEU A 97 -8.23 0.11 -4.25
C LEU A 97 -8.78 -1.32 -4.17
N THR A 98 -9.68 -1.71 -5.08
CA THR A 98 -10.11 -3.11 -5.27
C THR A 98 -8.92 -3.99 -5.64
N ALA A 99 -8.07 -3.53 -6.56
CA ALA A 99 -6.86 -4.26 -6.94
C ALA A 99 -5.92 -4.48 -5.76
N LEU A 100 -5.66 -3.46 -4.93
CA LEU A 100 -4.83 -3.60 -3.74
C LEU A 100 -5.36 -4.66 -2.78
N LEU A 101 -6.67 -4.63 -2.48
CA LEU A 101 -7.30 -5.60 -1.59
C LEU A 101 -7.26 -7.01 -2.17
N TYR A 102 -7.65 -7.16 -3.44
CA TYR A 102 -7.76 -8.47 -4.09
C TYR A 102 -6.38 -9.08 -4.32
N THR A 103 -5.36 -8.31 -4.71
CA THR A 103 -3.98 -8.80 -4.78
C THR A 103 -3.47 -9.28 -3.41
N ALA A 104 -3.75 -8.54 -2.32
CA ALA A 104 -3.32 -8.93 -0.98
C ALA A 104 -4.01 -10.20 -0.46
N THR A 105 -5.20 -10.50 -0.98
CA THR A 105 -6.06 -11.62 -0.52
C THR A 105 -6.24 -12.71 -1.58
N GLU A 106 -5.55 -12.60 -2.73
CA GLU A 106 -5.72 -13.47 -3.88
C GLU A 106 -5.34 -14.92 -3.53
N PRO A 107 -6.29 -15.86 -3.58
CA PRO A 107 -6.04 -17.25 -3.17
C PRO A 107 -4.96 -17.93 -4.03
N LYS A 108 -4.78 -17.50 -5.29
CA LYS A 108 -3.73 -18.03 -6.16
C LYS A 108 -2.32 -17.58 -5.80
N ILE A 109 -2.16 -16.41 -5.16
CA ILE A 109 -0.85 -15.85 -4.84
C ILE A 109 -0.19 -16.56 -3.64
N LYS A 110 -0.95 -17.29 -2.82
CA LYS A 110 -0.43 -18.07 -1.67
C LYS A 110 0.64 -17.31 -0.89
N TRP A 111 0.34 -16.05 -0.53
CA TRP A 111 1.23 -15.21 0.27
C TRP A 111 1.73 -15.99 1.49
N SER A 112 3.00 -15.81 1.83
CA SER A 112 3.54 -16.41 3.03
C SER A 112 2.78 -15.89 4.25
N SER A 113 2.50 -16.79 5.20
CA SER A 113 1.84 -16.42 6.46
C SER A 113 2.63 -15.32 7.16
N LYS A 114 1.94 -14.41 7.88
CA LYS A 114 2.55 -13.32 8.65
C LYS A 114 3.74 -13.74 9.55
N ASN A 115 3.76 -14.99 10.02
CA ASN A 115 4.79 -15.50 10.93
C ASN A 115 6.09 -15.93 10.24
N THR A 116 6.19 -15.86 8.91
CA THR A 116 7.46 -16.12 8.22
C THR A 116 8.37 -14.92 8.37
N LYS A 117 9.20 -14.93 9.43
CA LYS A 117 10.14 -13.85 9.82
C LYS A 117 11.13 -13.37 8.74
N ARG A 118 11.11 -13.93 7.53
CA ARG A 118 12.09 -13.68 6.46
C ARG A 118 11.48 -13.35 5.10
N VAL A 119 10.16 -13.22 5.00
CA VAL A 119 9.52 -12.90 3.72
C VAL A 119 9.02 -11.46 3.74
N ILE A 120 9.53 -10.69 2.78
CA ILE A 120 9.08 -9.33 2.51
C ILE A 120 8.00 -9.41 1.44
N LYS A 121 6.84 -8.81 1.70
CA LYS A 121 5.71 -8.77 0.77
C LYS A 121 5.58 -7.36 0.21
N ILE A 122 5.75 -7.19 -1.09
CA ILE A 122 5.67 -5.89 -1.76
C ILE A 122 4.54 -5.95 -2.78
N ILE A 123 3.64 -4.98 -2.73
CA ILE A 123 2.66 -4.73 -3.80
C ILE A 123 3.08 -3.46 -4.50
N ALA A 124 3.50 -3.58 -5.76
CA ALA A 124 3.70 -2.44 -6.64
C ALA A 124 2.43 -2.23 -7.48
N ILE A 125 1.91 -1.00 -7.52
CA ILE A 125 0.72 -0.66 -8.29
C ILE A 125 1.00 0.49 -9.24
N ALA A 126 0.75 0.27 -10.53
CA ALA A 126 0.88 1.28 -11.57
C ALA A 126 -0.51 1.77 -11.99
N SER A 127 -0.75 3.08 -11.96
CA SER A 127 -2.04 3.68 -12.33
C SER A 127 -1.90 5.15 -12.69
N ASP A 128 -2.72 5.64 -13.61
CA ASP A 128 -2.87 7.06 -13.95
C ASP A 128 -4.15 7.69 -13.35
N ALA A 129 -4.94 6.90 -12.63
CA ALA A 129 -6.20 7.32 -12.01
C ALA A 129 -6.19 7.18 -10.48
N PHE A 130 -7.08 7.93 -9.83
CA PHE A 130 -7.28 7.80 -8.39
C PHE A 130 -8.21 6.60 -8.11
N TRP A 131 -8.27 6.09 -6.89
CA TRP A 131 -9.12 4.92 -6.63
C TRP A 131 -10.59 5.26 -6.38
N LYS A 132 -11.48 4.31 -6.68
CA LYS A 132 -12.85 4.26 -6.16
C LYS A 132 -12.88 3.71 -4.72
N SER A 133 -13.73 4.28 -3.87
CA SER A 133 -13.89 3.86 -2.47
C SER A 133 -15.33 4.01 -2.01
N SER A 134 -15.91 2.99 -1.35
CA SER A 134 -17.24 3.14 -0.75
C SER A 134 -17.24 3.96 0.55
N SER A 135 -16.07 4.46 0.99
CA SER A 135 -15.98 5.41 2.11
C SER A 135 -16.37 6.83 1.69
N GLU A 136 -16.21 7.16 0.41
CA GLU A 136 -16.47 8.48 -0.16
C GLU A 136 -17.19 8.29 -1.50
N ILE A 137 -18.51 8.48 -1.51
CA ILE A 137 -19.31 8.31 -2.72
C ILE A 137 -19.30 9.64 -3.49
N PRO A 138 -18.63 9.75 -4.65
CA PRO A 138 -18.63 10.97 -5.43
C PRO A 138 -20.04 11.24 -6.00
N SER A 139 -20.37 12.48 -6.31
CA SER A 139 -21.63 12.82 -6.98
C SER A 139 -21.76 12.20 -8.38
N SER A 140 -20.63 11.81 -8.98
CA SER A 140 -20.54 11.09 -10.26
C SER A 140 -20.44 9.57 -10.09
N ALA A 141 -20.79 9.02 -8.92
CA ALA A 141 -20.73 7.59 -8.66
C ALA A 141 -21.61 6.81 -9.64
N GLY A 142 -21.03 5.77 -10.26
CA GLY A 142 -21.78 4.79 -11.04
C GLY A 142 -22.55 3.79 -10.15
N PRO A 143 -23.32 2.87 -10.76
CA PRO A 143 -24.13 1.90 -10.05
C PRO A 143 -23.29 0.93 -9.19
N GLU A 144 -21.99 0.79 -9.44
CA GLU A 144 -21.10 -0.06 -8.66
C GLU A 144 -21.05 0.33 -7.17
N TYR A 145 -21.33 1.58 -6.83
CA TYR A 145 -21.37 2.02 -5.42
C TYR A 145 -22.59 1.45 -4.67
N MET A 146 -23.59 0.96 -5.39
CA MET A 146 -24.82 0.36 -4.85
C MET A 146 -24.77 -1.17 -4.82
N TYR A 147 -23.74 -1.79 -5.39
CA TYR A 147 -23.54 -3.24 -5.34
C TYR A 147 -23.48 -3.75 -3.89
N PRO A 148 -23.75 -5.04 -3.62
CA PRO A 148 -23.56 -5.64 -2.30
C PRO A 148 -22.18 -5.34 -1.69
N LEU A 149 -22.11 -5.34 -0.36
CA LEU A 149 -20.84 -5.23 0.34
C LEU A 149 -19.99 -6.48 0.06
N GLY A 150 -18.73 -6.28 -0.34
CA GLY A 150 -17.76 -7.36 -0.47
C GLY A 150 -17.32 -7.91 0.89
N PRO A 151 -16.59 -9.04 0.89
CA PRO A 151 -15.98 -9.57 2.10
C PRO A 151 -15.03 -8.54 2.75
N ILE A 152 -15.21 -8.29 4.05
CA ILE A 152 -14.33 -7.38 4.79
C ILE A 152 -12.92 -7.98 4.85
N GLY A 153 -11.95 -7.26 4.30
CA GLY A 153 -10.56 -7.71 4.24
C GLY A 153 -10.35 -8.98 3.41
N GLY A 154 -11.25 -9.28 2.48
CA GLY A 154 -11.22 -10.51 1.70
C GLY A 154 -11.30 -10.30 0.19
N TYR A 155 -11.09 -11.40 -0.52
CA TYR A 155 -11.21 -11.48 -1.98
C TYR A 155 -12.68 -11.56 -2.39
N GLY A 156 -13.08 -10.77 -3.38
CA GLY A 156 -14.42 -10.79 -3.96
C GLY A 156 -14.38 -10.80 -5.49
N ASP A 157 -15.41 -10.24 -6.10
CA ASP A 157 -15.50 -10.06 -7.56
C ASP A 157 -16.05 -8.66 -7.89
N CYS A 158 -16.39 -8.44 -9.16
CA CYS A 158 -16.90 -7.16 -9.66
C CYS A 158 -18.40 -6.97 -9.45
N SER A 159 -19.07 -7.90 -8.76
CA SER A 159 -20.45 -7.77 -8.32
C SER A 159 -20.57 -7.11 -6.94
N HIS A 160 -19.45 -6.75 -6.32
CA HIS A 160 -19.40 -6.08 -5.03
C HIS A 160 -18.98 -4.61 -5.18
N ARG A 161 -19.44 -3.74 -4.28
CA ARG A 161 -19.07 -2.32 -4.34
C ARG A 161 -17.57 -2.11 -4.07
N PRO A 162 -16.97 -0.96 -4.49
CA PRO A 162 -15.60 -0.61 -4.15
C PRO A 162 -15.32 -0.77 -2.65
N PRO A 163 -14.16 -1.31 -2.24
CA PRO A 163 -13.86 -1.52 -0.83
C PRO A 163 -13.73 -0.20 -0.08
N ARG A 164 -13.78 -0.26 1.25
CA ARG A 164 -13.51 0.91 2.10
C ARG A 164 -12.00 1.10 2.24
N ILE A 165 -11.56 2.35 2.28
CA ILE A 165 -10.15 2.73 2.46
C ILE A 165 -9.55 2.04 3.70
N ASN A 166 -10.26 2.12 4.83
CA ASN A 166 -9.78 1.54 6.08
C ASN A 166 -9.62 0.02 6.01
N ASP A 167 -10.52 -0.69 5.34
CA ASP A 167 -10.47 -2.16 5.26
C ASP A 167 -9.28 -2.63 4.41
N VAL A 168 -8.97 -1.92 3.32
CA VAL A 168 -7.83 -2.25 2.46
C VAL A 168 -6.52 -2.00 3.20
N PHE A 169 -6.34 -0.80 3.77
CA PHE A 169 -5.08 -0.46 4.43
C PHE A 169 -4.87 -1.18 5.77
N ALA A 170 -5.95 -1.52 6.49
CA ALA A 170 -5.86 -2.43 7.62
C ALA A 170 -5.41 -3.83 7.19
N THR A 171 -5.94 -4.37 6.08
CA THR A 171 -5.50 -5.65 5.52
C THR A 171 -4.01 -5.61 5.16
N LEU A 172 -3.57 -4.58 4.43
CA LEU A 172 -2.15 -4.43 4.06
C LEU A 172 -1.23 -4.34 5.28
N ALA A 173 -1.62 -3.55 6.29
CA ALA A 173 -0.85 -3.40 7.51
C ALA A 173 -0.79 -4.69 8.34
N ASN A 174 -1.94 -5.36 8.50
CA ASN A 174 -2.08 -6.61 9.25
C ASN A 174 -1.25 -7.73 8.65
N GLU A 175 -1.22 -7.80 7.32
CA GLU A 175 -0.44 -8.78 6.58
C GLU A 175 1.02 -8.35 6.35
N ASN A 176 1.44 -7.18 6.82
CA ASN A 176 2.81 -6.68 6.67
C ASN A 176 3.26 -6.51 5.20
N PHE A 177 2.39 -5.92 4.37
CA PHE A 177 2.76 -5.51 3.02
C PHE A 177 3.46 -4.15 2.99
N TYR A 178 4.46 -4.03 2.12
CA TYR A 178 4.97 -2.76 1.63
C TYR A 178 4.23 -2.38 0.34
N LEU A 179 3.93 -1.10 0.18
CA LEU A 179 3.21 -0.56 -0.96
C LEU A 179 4.14 0.33 -1.79
N LEU A 180 4.20 0.08 -3.09
CA LEU A 180 5.01 0.83 -4.04
C LEU A 180 4.12 1.41 -5.16
N PRO A 181 3.48 2.57 -4.96
CA PRO A 181 2.69 3.21 -6.01
C PRO A 181 3.60 3.84 -7.08
N ILE A 182 3.28 3.56 -8.34
CA ILE A 182 3.87 4.15 -9.54
C ILE A 182 2.74 4.92 -10.22
N VAL A 183 2.53 6.17 -9.80
CA VAL A 183 1.32 6.94 -10.14
C VAL A 183 1.63 7.96 -11.22
N TYR A 184 0.85 7.95 -12.30
CA TYR A 184 1.00 8.86 -13.42
C TYR A 184 0.00 10.01 -13.34
N GLY A 185 0.41 11.20 -13.83
CA GLY A 185 -0.43 12.39 -13.83
C GLY A 185 -0.34 13.17 -12.52
N GLY A 186 0.05 14.45 -12.61
CA GLY A 186 0.35 15.27 -11.44
C GLY A 186 -0.84 15.49 -10.47
N LYS A 187 -2.08 15.49 -10.96
CA LYS A 187 -3.27 15.57 -10.09
C LYS A 187 -3.47 14.26 -9.33
N THR A 188 -3.48 13.14 -10.04
CA THR A 188 -3.63 11.80 -9.49
C THR A 188 -2.54 11.50 -8.46
N PHE A 189 -1.29 11.78 -8.78
CA PHE A 189 -0.15 11.61 -7.87
C PHE A 189 -0.36 12.37 -6.55
N LYS A 190 -0.79 13.64 -6.60
CA LYS A 190 -1.09 14.43 -5.41
C LYS A 190 -2.21 13.82 -4.57
N GLN A 191 -3.26 13.29 -5.20
CA GLN A 191 -4.37 12.65 -4.48
C GLN A 191 -3.90 11.38 -3.76
N TRP A 192 -3.12 10.53 -4.43
CA TRP A 192 -2.49 9.36 -3.81
C TRP A 192 -1.60 9.76 -2.64
N ASN A 193 -0.68 10.71 -2.84
CA ASN A 193 0.26 11.11 -1.80
C ASN A 193 -0.43 11.74 -0.59
N ASN A 194 -1.39 12.65 -0.81
CA ASN A 194 -2.17 13.25 0.27
C ASN A 194 -2.92 12.19 1.08
N THR A 195 -3.46 11.16 0.42
CA THR A 195 -4.20 10.13 1.14
C THR A 195 -3.27 9.19 1.91
N LEU A 196 -2.18 8.74 1.29
CA LEU A 196 -1.24 7.82 1.93
C LEU A 196 -0.50 8.47 3.11
N THR A 197 -0.13 9.75 3.01
CA THR A 197 0.52 10.50 4.12
C THR A 197 -0.39 10.66 5.35
N LEU A 198 -1.71 10.65 5.16
CA LEU A 198 -2.69 10.76 6.23
C LEU A 198 -3.01 9.42 6.92
N LEU A 199 -2.51 8.29 6.41
CA LEU A 199 -2.77 6.96 6.95
C LEU A 199 -1.63 6.50 7.88
N PRO A 200 -1.80 6.55 9.22
CA PRO A 200 -0.71 6.22 10.16
C PRO A 200 -0.22 4.79 10.01
N VAL A 201 -1.11 3.87 9.63
CA VAL A 201 -0.82 2.44 9.43
C VAL A 201 0.19 2.16 8.32
N LEU A 202 0.44 3.14 7.45
CA LEU A 202 1.40 3.03 6.35
C LEU A 202 2.66 3.90 6.52
N ARG A 203 2.83 4.63 7.64
CA ARG A 203 3.86 5.69 7.79
C ARG A 203 5.28 5.31 7.34
N ASP A 204 5.66 4.03 7.41
CA ASP A 204 6.97 3.52 6.97
C ASP A 204 6.86 2.35 5.96
N LYS A 205 5.65 2.06 5.49
CA LYS A 205 5.33 0.90 4.63
C LYS A 205 4.97 1.27 3.20
N TYR A 206 5.18 2.52 2.79
CA TYR A 206 5.03 2.88 1.39
C TYR A 206 6.15 3.80 0.91
N TYR A 207 6.37 3.76 -0.39
CA TYR A 207 7.18 4.72 -1.11
C TYR A 207 6.52 4.97 -2.45
N MET A 208 6.18 6.22 -2.75
CA MET A 208 5.64 6.60 -4.04
C MET A 208 6.79 6.98 -4.98
N GLU A 209 6.84 6.33 -6.13
CA GLU A 209 7.82 6.67 -7.16
C GLU A 209 7.33 7.87 -7.97
N ASP A 210 8.22 8.83 -8.19
CA ASP A 210 7.94 10.00 -9.02
C ASP A 210 7.70 9.59 -10.49
N GLU A 211 6.88 10.36 -11.19
CA GLU A 211 6.50 10.04 -12.55
C GLU A 211 7.73 10.00 -13.49
N PRO A 212 8.00 8.89 -14.20
CA PRO A 212 9.22 8.76 -14.98
C PRO A 212 9.31 9.77 -16.16
N PRO A 213 10.55 10.12 -16.58
CA PRO A 213 11.83 9.58 -16.09
C PRO A 213 12.30 10.22 -14.78
N GLY A 214 12.32 9.43 -13.70
CA GLY A 214 12.77 9.83 -12.36
C GLY A 214 14.10 9.17 -12.00
N ASP A 215 14.81 9.74 -11.03
CA ASP A 215 16.02 9.12 -10.49
C ASP A 215 15.67 7.89 -9.63
N LEU A 216 15.94 6.69 -10.17
CA LEU A 216 15.70 5.41 -9.51
C LEU A 216 16.60 5.17 -8.27
N ASN A 217 17.49 6.10 -7.92
CA ASN A 217 18.32 6.00 -6.71
C ASN A 217 17.48 5.97 -5.43
N ASN A 218 16.39 6.73 -5.35
CA ASN A 218 15.54 6.73 -4.17
C ASN A 218 14.78 5.41 -4.05
N LEU A 219 14.20 4.93 -5.16
CA LEU A 219 13.60 3.60 -5.24
C LEU A 219 14.59 2.50 -4.82
N ARG A 220 15.83 2.56 -5.29
CA ARG A 220 16.89 1.63 -4.89
C ARG A 220 17.15 1.65 -3.38
N LYS A 221 17.25 2.83 -2.78
CA LYS A 221 17.46 3.00 -1.33
C LYS A 221 16.29 2.43 -0.54
N THR A 222 15.05 2.69 -0.98
CA THR A 222 13.84 2.14 -0.37
C THR A 222 13.84 0.61 -0.41
N LEU A 223 14.09 0.01 -1.57
CA LEU A 223 14.13 -1.46 -1.70
C LEU A 223 15.23 -2.08 -0.83
N ASN A 224 16.40 -1.44 -0.73
CA ASN A 224 17.46 -1.86 0.19
C ASN A 224 17.03 -1.75 1.66
N PHE A 225 16.33 -0.67 2.02
CA PHE A 225 15.84 -0.46 3.37
C PHE A 225 14.86 -1.58 3.76
N TRP A 226 13.85 -1.85 2.93
CA TRP A 226 12.90 -2.94 3.17
C TRP A 226 13.58 -4.32 3.23
N ALA A 227 14.54 -4.58 2.34
CA ALA A 227 15.36 -5.79 2.37
C ALA A 227 16.06 -5.97 3.73
N ASN A 228 16.65 -4.90 4.27
CA ASN A 228 17.38 -4.94 5.53
C ASN A 228 16.48 -4.99 6.77
N GLU A 229 15.28 -4.39 6.74
CA GLU A 229 14.32 -4.52 7.85
C GLU A 229 13.89 -5.98 8.07
N GLY A 230 13.81 -6.78 7.00
CA GLY A 230 13.56 -8.22 7.11
C GLY A 230 14.69 -9.01 7.80
N HIS A 231 15.87 -8.41 7.97
CA HIS A 231 17.05 -9.03 8.58
C HIS A 231 17.38 -8.53 9.98
N ASP A 232 16.80 -7.42 10.44
CA ASP A 232 17.28 -6.75 11.65
C ASP A 232 16.55 -7.21 12.93
N GLU A 233 16.96 -8.36 13.47
CA GLU A 233 16.67 -8.73 14.86
C GLU A 233 17.24 -7.69 15.86
N ARG A 234 18.23 -6.86 15.47
CA ARG A 234 18.87 -5.90 16.38
C ARG A 234 18.01 -4.67 16.64
N PHE A 235 17.04 -4.33 15.80
CA PHE A 235 16.12 -3.23 16.13
C PHE A 235 15.19 -3.61 17.29
N GLN A 236 14.70 -4.85 17.30
CA GLN A 236 13.95 -5.43 18.43
C GLN A 236 14.84 -5.56 19.67
N VAL A 237 16.08 -6.04 19.54
CA VAL A 237 17.03 -6.14 20.66
C VAL A 237 17.45 -4.76 21.18
N LYS A 238 17.56 -3.74 20.33
CA LYS A 238 17.92 -2.37 20.75
C LYS A 238 16.77 -1.69 21.49
N ILE A 239 15.53 -1.91 21.08
CA ILE A 239 14.34 -1.46 21.84
C ILE A 239 14.23 -2.21 23.17
N TYR A 240 14.40 -3.54 23.18
CA TYR A 240 14.43 -4.32 24.43
C TYR A 240 15.57 -3.92 25.35
N ARG A 241 16.76 -3.63 24.81
CA ARG A 241 17.92 -3.17 25.56
C ARG A 241 17.69 -1.77 26.13
N MET A 242 17.10 -0.84 25.37
CA MET A 242 16.72 0.47 25.86
C MET A 242 15.62 0.39 26.94
N SER A 243 14.68 -0.54 26.82
CA SER A 243 13.66 -0.80 27.84
C SER A 243 14.26 -1.39 29.13
N ASN A 244 15.19 -2.33 29.01
CA ASN A 244 15.88 -2.91 30.17
C ASN A 244 16.86 -1.93 30.82
N GLU A 245 17.56 -1.10 30.04
CA GLU A 245 18.41 -0.02 30.54
C GLU A 245 17.56 1.04 31.26
N TYR A 246 16.35 1.33 30.79
CA TYR A 246 15.39 2.20 31.48
C TYR A 246 14.91 1.64 32.82
N GLU A 247 14.52 0.35 32.88
CA GLU A 247 14.09 -0.28 34.14
C GLU A 247 15.25 -0.43 35.15
N ASN A 248 16.46 -0.78 34.69
CA ASN A 248 17.66 -0.77 35.54
C ASN A 248 18.01 0.65 36.01
N PHE A 249 17.80 1.68 35.20
CA PHE A 249 18.03 3.05 35.61
C PHE A 249 16.99 3.50 36.64
N ARG A 250 15.71 3.15 36.44
CA ARG A 250 14.59 3.46 37.34
C ARG A 250 14.79 2.92 38.76
N SER A 251 15.36 1.72 38.90
CA SER A 251 15.65 1.13 40.22
C SER A 251 16.75 1.84 41.02
N HIS A 252 17.49 2.76 40.39
CA HIS A 252 18.59 3.52 41.01
C HIS A 252 18.28 5.01 41.22
N ILE A 253 17.08 5.49 40.88
CA ILE A 253 16.71 6.90 41.07
C ILE A 253 16.22 7.13 42.51
N THR A 254 16.99 7.88 43.30
CA THR A 254 16.54 8.38 44.62
C THR A 254 15.48 9.50 44.48
N PRO A 255 14.59 9.69 45.47
CA PRO A 255 13.40 10.56 45.36
C PRO A 255 13.65 12.00 44.90
N GLN A 256 14.84 12.56 45.12
CA GLN A 256 15.16 13.95 44.79
C GLN A 256 15.31 14.24 43.28
N MET A 257 15.42 13.22 42.41
CA MET A 257 15.52 13.46 40.95
C MET A 257 14.16 13.43 40.22
N GLY A 258 13.04 13.08 40.88
CA GLY A 258 11.76 12.78 40.23
C GLY A 258 11.13 13.89 39.38
N TYR A 259 11.40 15.16 39.69
CA TYR A 259 10.72 16.29 39.03
C TYR A 259 11.23 16.59 37.61
N ARG A 260 12.48 16.26 37.28
CA ARG A 260 13.03 16.48 35.93
C ARG A 260 12.67 15.36 34.93
N TRP A 261 12.22 14.20 35.41
CA TRP A 261 12.03 13.00 34.58
C TRP A 261 10.57 12.64 34.28
N LYS A 262 9.58 13.31 34.91
CA LYS A 262 8.15 13.21 34.51
C LYS A 262 7.94 13.51 33.02
N GLY A 263 8.76 14.39 32.43
CA GLY A 263 8.71 14.70 31.01
C GLY A 263 9.20 13.57 30.07
N LEU A 264 10.13 12.73 30.53
CA LEU A 264 10.63 11.60 29.73
C LEU A 264 9.68 10.41 29.78
N GLY A 265 9.13 10.10 30.96
CA GLY A 265 8.11 9.04 31.10
C GLY A 265 6.90 9.31 30.20
N LYS A 266 6.40 10.55 30.20
CA LYS A 266 5.29 10.98 29.34
C LYS A 266 5.61 10.92 27.84
N ARG A 267 6.89 11.11 27.45
CA ARG A 267 7.35 10.95 26.05
C ARG A 267 7.37 9.48 25.63
N ILE A 268 7.81 8.59 26.52
CA ILE A 268 7.85 7.14 26.26
C ILE A 268 6.43 6.57 26.18
N GLU A 269 5.55 6.97 27.11
CA GLU A 269 4.15 6.57 27.12
C GLU A 269 3.39 7.06 25.86
N ASN A 270 3.69 8.28 25.39
CA ASN A 270 3.18 8.79 24.12
C ASN A 270 3.65 7.96 22.92
N ILE A 271 4.89 7.43 22.93
CA ILE A 271 5.40 6.57 21.85
C ILE A 271 4.65 5.22 21.84
N TYR A 272 4.46 4.59 23.00
CA TYR A 272 3.68 3.34 23.10
C TYR A 272 2.22 3.52 22.65
N THR A 273 1.61 4.66 23.01
CA THR A 273 0.25 5.01 22.61
C THR A 273 0.16 5.30 21.11
N LEU A 274 1.12 6.05 20.54
CA LEU A 274 1.21 6.31 19.10
C LEU A 274 1.37 5.03 18.26
N TRP A 275 1.90 3.95 18.86
CA TRP A 275 2.20 2.68 18.19
C TRP A 275 1.15 1.60 18.49
N GLY A 276 0.07 1.93 19.19
CA GLY A 276 -1.05 1.01 19.46
C GLY A 276 -0.70 -0.18 20.36
N LEU A 277 0.39 -0.09 21.13
CA LEU A 277 0.91 -1.19 21.95
C LEU A 277 0.20 -1.38 23.30
N GLY A 278 -0.85 -0.59 23.58
CA GLY A 278 -1.53 -0.57 24.87
C GLY A 278 -0.68 0.08 25.99
N PRO A 279 -1.28 0.32 27.19
CA PRO A 279 -0.54 0.86 28.32
C PRO A 279 0.54 -0.12 28.79
N LEU A 280 1.68 0.42 29.25
CA LEU A 280 2.78 -0.37 29.80
C LEU A 280 2.25 -1.26 30.95
N PRO A 281 2.47 -2.58 30.92
CA PRO A 281 2.02 -3.47 31.98
C PRO A 281 2.76 -3.14 33.27
N GLY A 282 2.01 -2.72 34.31
CA GLY A 282 2.56 -2.49 35.65
C GLY A 282 2.77 -1.04 36.07
N VAL A 283 2.04 -0.07 35.51
CA VAL A 283 1.90 1.27 36.13
C VAL A 283 0.70 1.21 37.11
N PRO A 284 0.91 1.15 38.43
CA PRO A 284 -0.19 1.42 39.34
C PRO A 284 -0.61 2.88 39.14
N GLU A 285 -1.90 3.16 39.12
CA GLU A 285 -2.42 4.51 39.31
C GLU A 285 -1.84 5.04 40.62
N ALA A 286 -0.75 5.79 40.54
CA ALA A 286 -0.17 6.45 41.69
C ALA A 286 -1.08 7.63 42.04
N GLU A 287 -1.92 7.34 43.02
CA GLU A 287 -2.68 8.26 43.84
C GLU A 287 -1.90 9.56 44.15
N GLN A 288 -2.67 10.64 44.13
CA GLN A 288 -2.63 11.74 45.09
C GLN A 288 -1.60 11.53 46.23
N TYR A 289 -0.45 12.20 46.17
CA TYR A 289 0.17 12.91 47.29
C TYR A 289 1.31 13.77 46.71
N PHE A 290 1.22 15.07 46.98
CA PHE A 290 2.03 16.22 46.52
C PHE A 290 1.65 16.82 45.16
#